data_AF-A0A838WZD6-F1
#
_entry.id   AF-A0A838WZD6-F1
#
_cell.length_a   1.000
_cell.length_b   1.000
_cell.length_c   1.000
_cell.angle_alpha   90.00
_cell.angle_beta   90.00
_cell.angle_gamma   90.00
#
_symmetry.space_group_name_H-M   'P 1'
#
loop_
_entity.id
_entity.type
_entity.pdbx_description
1 polymer ?
#
loop_
_entity_poly.entity_id
_entity_poly.type
_entity_poly.pdbx_seq_one_letter_code
_entity_poly.pdbx_strand_id
1 'polypeptide(L)' 'SLAESFNASLKREVLQDESVFASQLACRRDVFRWCTRYNTKRLHSWCGYRSPNAFEAAGLATLTIAS' A
#
# COMPACT_ATOMS: atom_id res chain seq x y z
N SER A 1 13.27 0.79 -0.02
CA SER A 1 12.43 0.38 -1.18
C SER A 1 10.95 0.64 -0.89
N LEU A 2 10.07 0.57 -1.91
CA LEU A 2 8.62 0.70 -1.71
C LEU A 2 8.08 -0.42 -0.79
N ALA A 3 8.56 -1.65 -0.95
CA ALA A 3 8.18 -2.79 -0.12
C ALA A 3 8.53 -2.61 1.36
N GLU A 4 9.71 -2.05 1.67
CA GLU A 4 10.08 -1.75 3.06
C GLU A 4 9.16 -0.68 3.67
N SER A 5 8.90 0.40 2.94
CA SER A 5 8.00 1.47 3.41
C SER A 5 6.57 0.97 3.62
N PHE A 6 6.12 0.05 2.76
CA PHE A 6 4.83 -0.62 2.86
C PHE A 6 4.74 -1.48 4.12
N ASN A 7 5.68 -2.39 4.33
CA ASN A 7 5.68 -3.30 5.48
C ASN A 7 5.84 -2.54 6.80
N ALA A 8 6.68 -1.51 6.84
CA ALA A 8 6.85 -0.66 8.03
C ALA A 8 5.57 0.10 8.38
N SER A 9 4.91 0.70 7.37
CA SER A 9 3.66 1.45 7.56
C SER A 9 2.50 0.53 7.94
N LEU A 10 2.39 -0.64 7.30
CA LEU A 10 1.37 -1.64 7.61
C LEU A 10 1.44 -2.07 9.08
N LYS A 11 2.63 -2.47 9.54
CA LYS A 11 2.80 -2.89 10.94
C LYS A 11 2.44 -1.75 11.89
N ARG A 12 2.95 -0.55 11.65
CA ARG A 12 2.70 0.60 12.53
C ARG A 12 1.23 1.00 12.62
N GLU A 13 0.53 1.04 11.49
CA GLU A 13 -0.83 1.58 11.41
C GLU A 13 -1.91 0.54 11.67
N VAL A 14 -1.66 -0.74 11.35
CA VAL A 14 -2.64 -1.80 11.50
C VAL A 14 -2.47 -2.58 12.81
N LEU A 15 -1.22 -2.87 13.22
CA LEU A 15 -0.99 -3.51 14.53
C LEU A 15 -1.04 -2.49 15.67
N GLN A 16 -0.77 -1.21 15.41
CA GLN A 16 -0.85 -0.14 16.42
C GLN A 16 -0.05 -0.44 17.70
N ASP A 17 1.22 -0.86 17.55
CA ASP A 17 2.12 -1.26 18.64
C ASP A 17 1.84 -2.64 19.26
N GLU A 18 0.74 -3.31 18.89
CA GLU A 18 0.49 -4.68 19.31
C GLU A 18 1.44 -5.68 18.63
N SER A 19 1.86 -6.69 19.39
CA SER A 19 2.75 -7.74 18.86
C SER A 19 2.01 -8.76 17.99
N VAL A 20 0.69 -8.91 18.18
CA VAL A 20 -0.16 -9.90 17.49
C VAL A 20 -1.57 -9.38 17.26
N PHE A 21 -2.27 -9.96 16.29
CA PHE A 21 -3.69 -9.69 16.08
C PHE A 21 -4.56 -10.51 17.03
N ALA A 22 -5.65 -9.91 17.52
CA ALA A 22 -6.62 -10.58 18.38
C ALA A 22 -7.29 -11.81 17.73
N SER A 23 -7.40 -11.83 16.39
CA SER A 23 -7.87 -13.00 15.64
C SER A 23 -7.44 -12.93 14.18
N GLN A 24 -7.49 -14.07 13.47
CA GLN A 24 -7.27 -14.11 12.03
C GLN A 24 -8.30 -13.28 11.25
N LEU A 25 -9.56 -13.26 11.69
CA LEU A 25 -10.61 -12.49 11.03
C LEU A 25 -10.37 -10.99 11.15
N ALA A 26 -9.98 -10.51 12.34
CA ALA A 26 -9.62 -9.11 12.55
C ALA A 26 -8.42 -8.73 11.69
N CYS A 27 -7.35 -9.53 11.71
CA CYS A 27 -6.16 -9.35 10.85
C CYS A 27 -6.55 -9.17 9.38
N ARG A 28 -7.29 -10.11 8.81
CA ARG A 28 -7.68 -10.06 7.39
C ARG A 28 -8.47 -8.80 7.06
N ARG A 29 -9.44 -8.43 7.90
CA ARG A 29 -10.29 -7.26 7.67
C ARG A 29 -9.49 -5.96 7.74
N ASP A 30 -8.68 -5.78 8.77
CA ASP A 30 -7.94 -4.55 8.98
C ASP A 30 -6.80 -4.38 7.98
N VAL A 31 -6.06 -5.45 7.69
CA VAL A 31 -5.04 -5.45 6.63
C VAL A 31 -5.67 -5.16 5.28
N PHE A 32 -6.78 -5.81 4.90
CA PHE A 32 -7.41 -5.59 3.60
C PHE A 32 -7.92 -4.15 3.43
N ARG A 33 -8.59 -3.62 4.46
CA ARG A 33 -9.03 -2.22 4.49
C ARG A 33 -7.85 -1.26 4.35
N TRP A 34 -6.77 -1.52 5.10
CA TRP A 34 -5.57 -0.70 5.05
C TRP A 34 -4.88 -0.74 3.68
N CYS A 35 -4.68 -1.94 3.11
CA CYS A 35 -4.08 -2.12 1.79
C CYS A 35 -4.86 -1.37 0.71
N THR A 36 -6.19 -1.45 0.74
CA THR A 36 -7.06 -0.72 -0.20
C THR A 36 -6.82 0.78 -0.13
N ARG A 37 -6.76 1.34 1.09
CA ARG A 37 -6.47 2.77 1.30
C ARG A 37 -5.05 3.13 0.86
N TYR A 38 -4.05 2.32 1.21
CA TYR A 38 -2.65 2.54 0.87
C TYR A 38 -2.49 2.63 -0.66
N ASN A 39 -2.99 1.63 -1.36
CA ASN A 39 -2.83 1.51 -2.81
C ASN A 39 -3.59 2.57 -3.60
N THR A 40 -4.74 3.04 -3.08
CA THR A 40 -5.59 3.99 -3.81
C THR A 40 -5.38 5.46 -3.43
N LYS A 41 -4.99 5.75 -2.18
CA LYS A 41 -4.98 7.13 -1.65
C LYS A 41 -3.61 7.59 -1.13
N ARG A 42 -2.72 6.70 -0.69
CA ARG A 42 -1.46 7.14 -0.06
C ARG A 42 -0.50 7.67 -1.10
N LEU A 43 -0.09 8.93 -0.97
CA LEU A 43 0.91 9.51 -1.84
C LEU A 43 2.31 9.12 -1.40
N HIS A 44 3.18 8.81 -2.37
CA HIS A 44 4.56 8.44 -2.09
C HIS A 44 5.52 9.32 -2.90
N SER A 45 6.55 9.88 -2.25
CA SER A 45 7.55 10.73 -2.92
C SER A 45 8.26 10.00 -4.05
N TRP A 46 8.61 8.72 -3.82
CA TRP A 46 9.17 7.84 -4.85
C TRP A 46 8.24 7.64 -6.05
N CYS A 47 6.91 7.67 -5.85
CA CYS A 47 5.92 7.60 -6.93
C CYS A 47 5.63 8.97 -7.60
N GLY A 48 6.44 10.00 -7.30
CA GLY A 48 6.19 11.36 -7.75
C GLY A 48 4.95 11.98 -7.11
N TYR A 49 4.74 11.74 -5.81
CA TYR A 49 3.55 12.18 -5.07
C TYR A 49 2.23 11.65 -5.64
N ARG A 50 2.24 10.42 -6.16
CA ARG A 50 1.05 9.67 -6.59
C ARG A 50 0.80 8.47 -5.70
N SER A 51 -0.41 7.92 -5.77
CA SER A 51 -0.70 6.62 -5.14
C SER A 51 -0.04 5.48 -5.91
N PRO A 52 0.26 4.34 -5.24
CA PRO A 52 0.86 3.19 -5.90
C PRO A 52 0.10 2.77 -7.16
N ASN A 53 -1.23 2.65 -7.08
CA ASN A 53 -2.03 2.29 -8.25
C ASN A 53 -1.95 3.32 -9.38
N ALA A 54 -1.93 4.63 -9.05
CA ALA A 54 -1.83 5.68 -10.05
C ALA A 54 -0.45 5.70 -10.72
N PHE A 55 0.61 5.38 -9.97
CA PHE A 55 1.95 5.24 -10.50
C PHE A 55 2.06 4.04 -11.45
N GLU A 56 1.56 2.87 -11.05
CA GLU A 56 1.58 1.66 -11.89
C GLU A 56 0.74 1.85 -13.16
N ALA A 57 -0.46 2.43 -13.05
CA ALA A 57 -1.31 2.73 -14.20
C ALA A 57 -0.63 3.66 -15.21
N ALA A 58 0.10 4.68 -14.74
CA ALA A 58 0.85 5.56 -15.61
C ALA A 58 2.05 4.85 -16.29
N GLY A 59 2.72 3.95 -15.56
CA GLY A 59 3.78 3.11 -16.11
C GLY A 59 3.27 2.18 -17.21
N LEU A 60 2.16 1.49 -16.96
CA LEU A 60 1.50 0.63 -17.94
C LEU A 60 1.05 1.39 -19.18
N ALA A 61 0.46 2.59 -19.01
CA ALA A 61 0.07 3.43 -20.14
C ALA A 61 1.27 3.82 -21.02
N THR A 62 2.42 4.09 -20.41
CA THR A 62 3.65 4.41 -21.15
C THR A 62 4.14 3.23 -21.96
N LEU A 63 4.08 2.01 -21.39
CA LEU A 63 4.46 0.77 -22.09
C LEU A 63 3.51 0.46 -23.26
N THR A 64 2.20 0.67 -23.10
CA THR A 64 1.20 0.47 -24.16
C THR A 64 1.33 1.47 -25.31
N ILE A 65 1.77 2.70 -25.04
CA ILE A 65 2.01 3.70 -26.10
C ILE A 65 3.32 3.43 -26.86
N ALA A 66 4.28 2.77 -26.22
CA ALA A 66 5.59 2.45 -26.79
C ALA A 66 5.62 1.15 -27.61
N SER A 67 4.52 0.36 -27.59
CA SER A 67 4.33 -0.88 -28.35
C SER A 67 3.51 -0.65 -29.62
#